data_AF-A0A645A881-F1
#
_entry.id   AF-A0A645A881-F1
#
_cell.length_a   1.000
_cell.length_b   1.000
_cell.length_c   1.000
_cell.angle_alpha   90.00
_cell.angle_beta   90.00
_cell.angle_gamma   90.00
#
_symmetry.space_group_name_H-M   'P 1'
#
loop_
_entity.id
_entity.type
_entity.pdbx_description
1 polymer ?
#
loop_
_entity_poly.entity_id
_entity_poly.type
_entity_poly.pdbx_seq_one_letter_code
_entity_poly.pdbx_strand_id
1 'polypeptide(L)'
;MATGDYQYKFICSPLFMGLYMLSLLVSSLYLSGSAYSPPQQIWIPLLSGFTDPAFYSASTSVLLTLAITGVSATIVFMINSNYLGNEKKSITLILLYLIIVMAVPGTIFLRGSTLAAPFFLMAVYNAIKTSESEKSIFNAGFLTAVASLFYPHILATLPFIFYFTLVSSSFSFRSIALFMTSVFLPFLFLFALRYIVFDDALLFAELFKDHLLSASSPTIKIESVADLFLVLFSFYLAYRAVSNLLGRLSTFKITNAITITRFTVVLVVFLVLATINPDLQDGFMYLLAIPSAFILNEYLSNSRDDKIKRVELLILLILISVSRISEFL
;
A
#
# COMPACT_ATOMS: atom_id res chain seq x y z
N MET A 1 -45.58 -4.10 3.00
CA MET A 1 -44.61 -3.16 3.61
C MET A 1 -43.26 -3.85 3.66
N ALA A 2 -42.36 -3.52 2.72
CA ALA A 2 -40.99 -4.04 2.65
C ALA A 2 -40.01 -2.88 2.86
N THR A 3 -39.74 -2.56 4.13
CA THR A 3 -38.81 -1.47 4.52
C THR A 3 -37.51 -1.99 5.14
N GLY A 4 -37.23 -3.30 5.00
CA GLY A 4 -36.08 -3.96 5.65
C GLY A 4 -34.71 -3.76 4.96
N ASP A 5 -34.67 -3.57 3.64
CA ASP A 5 -33.44 -3.78 2.85
C ASP A 5 -32.60 -2.53 2.56
N TYR A 6 -32.95 -1.36 3.11
CA TYR A 6 -32.24 -0.10 2.84
C TYR A 6 -31.27 0.34 3.94
N GLN A 7 -31.27 -0.34 5.08
CA GLN A 7 -30.42 0.04 6.21
C GLN A 7 -28.93 -0.07 5.80
N TYR A 8 -28.19 1.02 6.03
CA TYR A 8 -26.72 1.11 5.84
C TYR A 8 -26.22 1.04 4.37
N LYS A 9 -27.09 1.04 3.35
CA LYS A 9 -26.66 1.07 1.92
C LYS A 9 -25.81 2.30 1.59
N PHE A 10 -26.05 3.42 2.26
CA PHE A 10 -25.36 4.68 2.01
C PHE A 10 -23.85 4.61 2.28
N ILE A 11 -23.38 3.72 3.19
CA ILE A 11 -21.97 3.62 3.57
C ILE A 11 -21.09 3.16 2.41
N CYS A 12 -21.62 2.30 1.54
CA CYS A 12 -20.94 1.84 0.33
C CYS A 12 -21.21 2.76 -0.88
N SER A 13 -21.96 3.86 -0.69
CA SER A 13 -22.24 4.79 -1.77
C SER A 13 -20.98 5.61 -2.10
N PRO A 14 -20.66 5.81 -3.39
CA PRO A 14 -19.53 6.63 -3.80
C PRO A 14 -19.56 8.05 -3.23
N LEU A 15 -20.76 8.62 -3.09
CA LEU A 15 -20.95 9.97 -2.57
C LEU A 15 -20.53 10.05 -1.10
N PHE A 16 -21.01 9.13 -0.25
CA PHE A 16 -20.65 9.11 1.16
C PHE A 16 -19.15 8.87 1.36
N MET A 17 -18.59 7.84 0.70
CA MET A 17 -17.16 7.56 0.78
C MET A 17 -16.30 8.70 0.23
N GLY A 18 -16.75 9.38 -0.83
CA GLY A 18 -16.08 10.55 -1.40
C GLY A 18 -16.06 11.73 -0.45
N LEU A 19 -17.20 12.07 0.16
CA LEU A 19 -17.28 13.12 1.18
C LEU A 19 -16.44 12.79 2.41
N TYR A 20 -16.46 11.53 2.86
CA TYR A 20 -15.65 11.07 3.97
C TYR A 20 -14.14 11.19 3.67
N MET A 21 -13.72 10.75 2.48
CA MET A 21 -12.33 10.91 2.01
C MET A 21 -11.92 12.39 1.96
N LEU A 22 -12.78 13.26 1.42
CA LEU A 22 -12.52 14.71 1.41
C LEU A 22 -12.41 15.28 2.83
N SER A 23 -13.22 14.82 3.79
CA SER A 23 -13.09 15.27 5.18
C SER A 23 -11.76 14.84 5.81
N LEU A 24 -11.25 13.64 5.49
CA LEU A 24 -9.93 13.19 5.94
C LEU A 24 -8.79 13.98 5.27
N LEU A 25 -8.96 14.34 4.00
CA LEU A 25 -7.98 15.14 3.27
C LEU A 25 -7.88 16.55 3.87
N VAL A 26 -9.02 17.21 4.11
CA VAL A 26 -9.08 18.55 4.70
C VAL A 26 -8.53 18.53 6.13
N SER A 27 -8.87 17.52 6.93
CA SER A 27 -8.32 17.40 8.28
C SER A 27 -6.81 17.19 8.27
N SER A 28 -6.28 16.37 7.36
CA SER A 28 -4.83 16.16 7.20
C SER A 28 -4.11 17.44 6.75
N LEU A 29 -4.72 18.24 5.86
CA LEU A 29 -4.19 19.55 5.43
C LEU A 29 -4.20 20.58 6.55
N TYR A 30 -5.18 20.54 7.45
CA TYR A 30 -5.23 21.43 8.60
C TYR A 30 -4.17 21.02 9.65
N LEU A 31 -4.13 19.74 10.00
CA LEU A 31 -3.19 19.19 10.99
C LEU A 31 -1.73 19.34 10.57
N SER A 32 -1.44 19.33 9.26
CA SER A 32 -0.08 19.58 8.74
C SER A 32 0.39 21.03 8.91
N GLY A 33 -0.52 21.98 9.16
CA GLY A 33 -0.19 23.37 9.44
C GLY A 33 -0.05 23.69 10.93
N SER A 34 -0.60 22.87 11.82
CA SER A 34 -0.73 23.17 13.25
C SER A 34 -0.02 22.18 14.19
N ALA A 35 -0.07 20.88 13.90
CA ALA A 35 0.35 19.82 14.83
C ALA A 35 1.49 18.94 14.28
N TYR A 36 1.55 18.73 12.96
CA TYR A 36 2.58 17.90 12.33
C TYR A 36 3.55 18.75 11.52
N SER A 37 4.84 18.54 11.77
CA SER A 37 5.91 19.08 10.92
C SER A 37 6.38 18.00 9.94
N PRO A 38 6.87 18.39 8.74
CA PRO A 38 7.50 17.45 7.84
C PRO A 38 8.64 16.75 8.60
N PRO A 39 8.78 15.41 8.47
CA PRO A 39 9.79 14.69 9.22
C PRO A 39 11.18 15.21 8.82
N GLN A 40 11.96 15.68 9.81
CA GLN A 40 13.15 16.48 9.56
C GLN A 40 14.31 15.68 8.94
N GLN A 41 14.25 14.34 8.93
CA GLN A 41 15.23 13.48 8.26
C GLN A 41 14.54 12.22 7.73
N ILE A 42 14.21 12.20 6.43
CA ILE A 42 13.76 10.99 5.74
C ILE A 42 14.78 10.68 4.66
N TRP A 43 15.59 9.65 4.92
CA TRP A 43 16.51 9.17 3.91
C TRP A 43 15.74 8.41 2.83
N ILE A 44 15.73 8.94 1.61
CA ILE A 44 15.16 8.30 0.42
C ILE A 44 16.34 7.89 -0.46
N PRO A 45 16.71 6.59 -0.50
CA PRO A 45 18.00 6.18 -1.06
C PRO A 45 18.21 6.57 -2.52
N LEU A 46 17.18 6.47 -3.37
CA LEU A 46 17.31 6.84 -4.77
C LEU A 46 17.52 8.35 -4.98
N LEU A 47 17.01 9.20 -4.08
CA LEU A 47 17.08 10.65 -4.20
C LEU A 47 18.26 11.27 -3.46
N SER A 48 18.87 10.56 -2.50
CA SER A 48 19.94 11.11 -1.68
C SER A 48 21.13 11.58 -2.55
N GLY A 49 21.72 12.73 -2.25
CA GLY A 49 22.77 13.34 -3.08
C GLY A 49 22.25 14.12 -4.30
N PHE A 50 21.02 13.88 -4.78
CA PHE A 50 20.38 14.73 -5.78
C PHE A 50 19.50 15.80 -5.13
N THR A 51 18.64 15.37 -4.21
CA THR A 51 17.76 16.26 -3.46
C THR A 51 17.63 15.74 -2.03
N ASP A 52 17.66 16.65 -1.06
CA ASP A 52 17.31 16.31 0.31
C ASP A 52 15.82 16.60 0.53
N PRO A 53 14.99 15.60 0.88
CA PRO A 53 13.60 15.82 1.24
C PRO A 53 13.42 16.85 2.37
N ALA A 54 14.43 17.04 3.22
CA ALA A 54 14.42 18.03 4.29
C ALA A 54 14.41 19.49 3.79
N PHE A 55 14.88 19.75 2.55
CA PHE A 55 14.84 21.09 1.96
C PHE A 55 13.53 21.40 1.23
N TYR A 56 12.62 20.43 1.08
CA TYR A 56 11.30 20.73 0.53
C TYR A 56 10.47 21.49 1.55
N SER A 57 9.87 22.60 1.10
CA SER A 57 8.83 23.26 1.89
C SER A 57 7.67 22.29 2.13
N ALA A 58 6.98 22.44 3.27
CA ALA A 58 5.84 21.60 3.63
C ALA A 58 4.77 21.55 2.51
N SER A 59 4.50 22.68 1.86
CA SER A 59 3.53 22.74 0.76
C SER A 59 3.98 21.95 -0.48
N THR A 60 5.26 22.03 -0.85
CA THR A 60 5.83 21.23 -1.96
C THR A 60 5.74 19.74 -1.67
N SER A 61 6.08 19.33 -0.44
CA SER A 61 6.00 17.95 0.02
C SER A 61 4.57 17.40 -0.07
N VAL A 62 3.58 18.18 0.38
CA VAL A 62 2.15 17.83 0.29
C VAL A 62 1.71 17.72 -1.17
N LEU A 63 2.02 18.69 -2.03
CA LEU A 63 1.61 18.68 -3.43
C LEU A 63 2.17 17.47 -4.20
N LEU A 64 3.45 17.14 -4.00
CA LEU A 64 4.05 15.95 -4.58
C LEU A 64 3.37 14.67 -4.09
N THR A 65 3.11 14.58 -2.79
CA THR A 65 2.43 13.43 -2.19
C THR A 65 1.04 13.22 -2.73
N LEU A 66 0.25 14.30 -2.89
CA LEU A 66 -1.08 14.24 -3.50
C LEU A 66 -1.02 13.79 -4.96
N ALA A 67 -0.07 14.33 -5.74
CA ALA A 67 0.12 13.93 -7.13
C ALA A 67 0.45 12.43 -7.25
N ILE A 68 1.41 11.94 -6.46
CA ILE A 68 1.82 10.52 -6.46
C ILE A 68 0.70 9.60 -5.95
N THR A 69 -0.06 10.05 -4.95
CA THR A 69 -1.23 9.32 -4.44
C THR A 69 -2.31 9.22 -5.53
N GLY A 70 -2.54 10.27 -6.30
CA GLY A 70 -3.44 10.27 -7.46
C GLY A 70 -3.00 9.30 -8.57
N VAL A 71 -1.70 9.24 -8.86
CA VAL A 71 -1.14 8.23 -9.79
C VAL A 71 -1.38 6.82 -9.25
N SER A 72 -1.08 6.58 -7.98
CA SER A 72 -1.29 5.28 -7.34
C SER A 72 -2.76 4.85 -7.35
N ALA A 73 -3.68 5.78 -7.05
CA ALA A 73 -5.12 5.56 -7.13
C ALA A 73 -5.58 5.20 -8.56
N THR A 74 -4.99 5.81 -9.58
CA THR A 74 -5.25 5.49 -10.99
C THR A 74 -4.77 4.08 -11.35
N ILE A 75 -3.60 3.66 -10.85
CA ILE A 75 -3.10 2.29 -11.04
C ILE A 75 -3.99 1.28 -10.31
N VAL A 76 -4.44 1.58 -9.09
CA VAL A 76 -5.41 0.75 -8.34
C VAL A 76 -6.70 0.58 -9.14
N PHE A 77 -7.23 1.66 -9.74
CA PHE A 77 -8.39 1.60 -10.63
C PHE A 77 -8.15 0.70 -11.84
N MET A 78 -6.99 0.83 -12.49
CA MET A 78 -6.62 0.00 -13.64
C MET A 78 -6.53 -1.49 -13.28
N ILE A 79 -5.96 -1.83 -12.13
CA ILE A 79 -5.91 -3.23 -11.65
C ILE A 79 -7.33 -3.74 -11.42
N ASN A 80 -8.19 -2.95 -10.77
CA ASN A 80 -9.57 -3.32 -10.51
C ASN A 80 -10.36 -3.60 -11.79
N SER A 81 -10.28 -2.69 -12.76
CA SER A 81 -11.02 -2.81 -14.02
C SER A 81 -10.62 -4.02 -14.83
N ASN A 82 -9.37 -4.47 -14.70
CA ASN A 82 -8.81 -5.55 -15.50
C ASN A 82 -8.90 -6.93 -14.81
N TYR A 83 -8.85 -6.98 -13.47
CA TYR A 83 -8.61 -8.25 -12.74
C TYR A 83 -9.57 -8.59 -11.61
N LEU A 84 -10.28 -7.62 -11.05
CA LEU A 84 -11.19 -7.85 -9.92
C LEU A 84 -12.64 -7.49 -10.26
N GLY A 85 -12.85 -6.94 -11.45
CA GLY A 85 -14.15 -6.50 -11.94
C GLY A 85 -15.15 -7.64 -12.10
N ASN A 86 -15.89 -7.92 -11.01
CA ASN A 86 -17.33 -8.11 -11.10
C ASN A 86 -17.91 -6.98 -11.98
N GLU A 87 -18.95 -7.27 -12.78
CA GLU A 87 -19.47 -6.49 -13.92
C GLU A 87 -19.76 -4.98 -13.72
N LYS A 88 -19.51 -4.42 -12.54
CA LYS A 88 -19.59 -2.99 -12.23
C LYS A 88 -18.22 -2.47 -11.81
N LYS A 89 -17.59 -1.66 -12.68
CA LYS A 89 -16.41 -0.84 -12.37
C LYS A 89 -16.69 0.00 -11.12
N SER A 90 -16.27 -0.47 -9.94
CA SER A 90 -16.63 0.16 -8.67
C SER A 90 -15.54 1.13 -8.25
N ILE A 91 -15.88 2.42 -8.22
CA ILE A 91 -15.03 3.48 -7.66
C ILE A 91 -14.74 3.28 -6.16
N THR A 92 -15.53 2.42 -5.50
CA THR A 92 -15.39 1.99 -4.10
C THR A 92 -13.97 1.57 -3.74
N LEU A 93 -13.28 0.81 -4.59
CA LEU A 93 -11.91 0.39 -4.30
C LEU A 93 -10.96 1.59 -4.19
N ILE A 94 -11.07 2.53 -5.12
CA ILE A 94 -10.24 3.74 -5.12
C ILE A 94 -10.49 4.53 -3.83
N LEU A 95 -11.77 4.70 -3.48
CA LEU A 95 -12.16 5.44 -2.28
C LEU A 95 -11.68 4.74 -1.01
N LEU A 96 -11.79 3.41 -0.92
CA LEU A 96 -11.23 2.64 0.20
C LEU A 96 -9.72 2.80 0.30
N TYR A 97 -9.00 2.70 -0.81
CA TYR A 97 -7.55 2.95 -0.84
C TYR A 97 -7.20 4.34 -0.29
N LEU A 98 -7.86 5.39 -0.82
CA LEU A 98 -7.62 6.76 -0.37
C LEU A 98 -7.99 6.97 1.09
N ILE A 99 -9.10 6.40 1.57
CA ILE A 99 -9.52 6.49 2.98
C ILE A 99 -8.48 5.84 3.89
N ILE A 100 -7.96 4.66 3.55
CA ILE A 100 -6.98 3.95 4.38
C ILE A 100 -5.64 4.70 4.39
N VAL A 101 -5.19 5.21 3.23
CA VAL A 101 -3.99 6.06 3.17
C VAL A 101 -4.15 7.28 4.07
N MET A 102 -5.26 8.01 3.92
CA MET A 102 -5.53 9.24 4.66
C MET A 102 -5.99 9.00 6.10
N ALA A 103 -6.08 7.74 6.56
CA ALA A 103 -6.46 7.40 7.94
C ALA A 103 -5.40 7.81 8.97
N VAL A 104 -4.14 7.97 8.54
CA VAL A 104 -3.05 8.55 9.33
C VAL A 104 -2.67 9.91 8.72
N PRO A 105 -2.73 11.04 9.44
CA PRO A 105 -2.49 12.36 8.85
C PRO A 105 -1.03 12.58 8.43
N GLY A 106 -0.08 11.98 9.14
CA GLY A 106 1.35 12.07 8.83
C GLY A 106 1.73 11.48 7.46
N THR A 107 0.80 10.81 6.79
CA THR A 107 0.93 10.33 5.40
C THR A 107 0.94 11.46 4.39
N ILE A 108 0.41 12.65 4.71
CA ILE A 108 0.31 13.76 3.76
C ILE A 108 1.68 14.32 3.31
N PHE A 109 2.74 14.03 4.06
CA PHE A 109 4.11 14.41 3.73
C PHE A 109 4.81 13.37 2.86
N LEU A 110 5.70 13.84 1.99
CA LEU A 110 6.46 13.00 1.08
C LEU A 110 7.38 12.05 1.85
N ARG A 111 7.30 10.76 1.53
CA ARG A 111 8.15 9.71 2.11
C ARG A 111 8.68 8.77 1.03
N GLY A 112 9.68 7.96 1.35
CA GLY A 112 10.17 6.93 0.42
C GLY A 112 9.06 5.97 -0.01
N SER A 113 8.15 5.62 0.91
CA SER A 113 7.02 4.72 0.63
C SER A 113 5.98 5.30 -0.31
N THR A 114 5.75 6.63 -0.29
CA THR A 114 4.83 7.29 -1.24
C THR A 114 5.36 7.17 -2.66
N LEU A 115 6.66 7.45 -2.84
CA LEU A 115 7.33 7.33 -4.14
C LEU A 115 7.41 5.88 -4.62
N ALA A 116 7.58 4.93 -3.69
CA ALA A 116 7.66 3.51 -4.02
C ALA A 116 6.32 2.88 -4.42
N ALA A 117 5.20 3.36 -3.84
CA ALA A 117 3.86 2.80 -4.05
C ALA A 117 3.44 2.60 -5.52
N PRO A 118 3.58 3.56 -6.45
CA PRO A 118 3.19 3.36 -7.85
C PRO A 118 4.02 2.27 -8.55
N PHE A 119 5.34 2.22 -8.29
CA PHE A 119 6.21 1.19 -8.84
C PHE A 119 5.86 -0.19 -8.29
N PHE A 120 5.62 -0.28 -6.98
CA PHE A 120 5.19 -1.53 -6.33
C PHE A 120 3.83 -2.02 -6.86
N LEU A 121 2.84 -1.14 -6.98
CA LEU A 121 1.54 -1.47 -7.59
C LEU A 121 1.70 -2.01 -9.01
N MET A 122 2.52 -1.35 -9.82
CA MET A 122 2.78 -1.75 -11.18
C MET A 122 3.59 -3.06 -11.25
N ALA A 123 4.46 -3.32 -10.27
CA ALA A 123 5.16 -4.60 -10.13
C ALA A 123 4.18 -5.75 -9.86
N VAL A 124 3.25 -5.57 -8.91
CA VAL A 124 2.19 -6.56 -8.62
C VAL A 124 1.27 -6.77 -9.82
N TYR A 125 0.88 -5.70 -10.52
CA TYR A 125 0.11 -5.78 -11.76
C TYR A 125 0.81 -6.62 -12.83
N ASN A 126 2.11 -6.38 -13.06
CA ASN A 126 2.89 -7.17 -14.00
C ASN A 126 3.08 -8.61 -13.51
N ALA A 127 3.21 -8.84 -12.21
CA ALA A 127 3.28 -10.19 -11.64
C ALA A 127 2.01 -11.01 -11.97
N ILE A 128 0.83 -10.38 -11.94
CA ILE A 128 -0.46 -11.00 -12.36
C ILE A 128 -0.45 -11.34 -13.86
N LYS A 129 0.15 -10.49 -14.70
CA LYS A 129 0.23 -10.65 -16.16
C LYS A 129 1.31 -11.61 -16.68
N THR A 130 2.09 -12.24 -15.81
CA THR A 130 3.26 -13.02 -16.24
C THR A 130 2.94 -14.22 -17.14
N SER A 131 1.72 -14.75 -17.09
CA SER A 131 1.26 -15.78 -18.04
C SER A 131 1.08 -15.28 -19.47
N GLU A 132 0.90 -13.96 -19.66
CA GLU A 132 0.61 -13.36 -20.97
C GLU A 132 1.90 -12.94 -21.71
N SER A 133 2.97 -12.60 -21.00
CA SER A 133 4.20 -12.09 -21.61
C SER A 133 5.44 -12.22 -20.71
N GLU A 134 6.57 -12.64 -21.29
CA GLU A 134 7.88 -12.60 -20.63
C GLU A 134 8.29 -11.17 -20.22
N LYS A 135 7.83 -10.15 -20.96
CA LYS A 135 8.05 -8.74 -20.62
C LYS A 135 7.47 -8.40 -19.25
N SER A 136 6.36 -9.04 -18.87
CA SER A 136 5.75 -8.85 -17.56
C SER A 136 6.58 -9.45 -16.43
N ILE A 137 7.34 -10.53 -16.68
CA ILE A 137 8.30 -11.08 -15.71
C ILE A 137 9.43 -10.06 -15.47
N PHE A 138 9.97 -9.49 -16.56
CA PHE A 138 11.03 -8.48 -16.47
C PHE A 138 10.54 -7.27 -15.69
N ASN A 139 9.39 -6.71 -16.09
CA ASN A 139 8.82 -5.54 -15.47
C ASN A 139 8.50 -5.76 -13.99
N ALA A 140 8.00 -6.94 -13.60
CA ALA A 140 7.69 -7.23 -12.20
C ALA A 140 8.95 -7.15 -11.31
N GLY A 141 10.05 -7.79 -11.72
CA GLY A 141 11.31 -7.74 -10.97
C GLY A 141 11.96 -6.35 -11.00
N PHE A 142 12.02 -5.72 -12.19
CA PHE A 142 12.58 -4.37 -12.37
C PHE A 142 11.86 -3.33 -11.52
N LEU A 143 10.52 -3.30 -11.56
CA LEU A 143 9.73 -2.33 -10.81
C LEU A 143 9.78 -2.59 -9.31
N THR A 144 9.87 -3.84 -8.87
CA THR A 144 10.07 -4.18 -7.44
C THR A 144 11.42 -3.64 -6.96
N ALA A 145 12.48 -3.84 -7.74
CA ALA A 145 13.81 -3.33 -7.43
C ALA A 145 13.81 -1.79 -7.39
N VAL A 146 13.24 -1.11 -8.39
CA VAL A 146 13.09 0.36 -8.37
C VAL A 146 12.30 0.85 -7.16
N ALA A 147 11.19 0.20 -6.81
CA ALA A 147 10.42 0.53 -5.62
C ALA A 147 11.27 0.40 -4.34
N SER A 148 12.10 -0.64 -4.26
CA SER A 148 12.99 -0.82 -3.11
C SER A 148 14.12 0.21 -3.00
N LEU A 149 14.52 0.84 -4.11
CA LEU A 149 15.47 1.95 -4.07
C LEU A 149 14.87 3.22 -3.47
N PHE A 150 13.55 3.39 -3.53
CA PHE A 150 12.85 4.45 -2.78
C PHE A 150 12.57 4.05 -1.33
N TYR A 151 12.29 2.77 -1.09
CA TYR A 151 11.97 2.25 0.23
C TYR A 151 12.52 0.82 0.45
N PRO A 152 13.68 0.67 1.14
CA PRO A 152 14.43 -0.60 1.19
C PRO A 152 13.62 -1.82 1.63
N HIS A 153 12.69 -1.64 2.57
CA HIS A 153 11.86 -2.71 3.14
C HIS A 153 11.01 -3.47 2.11
N ILE A 154 10.76 -2.88 0.92
CA ILE A 154 10.06 -3.58 -0.17
C ILE A 154 10.85 -4.80 -0.65
N LEU A 155 12.17 -4.86 -0.45
CA LEU A 155 12.98 -6.05 -0.76
C LEU A 155 12.46 -7.32 -0.06
N ALA A 156 11.84 -7.20 1.12
CA ALA A 156 11.24 -8.35 1.80
C ALA A 156 10.06 -8.96 1.03
N THR A 157 9.43 -8.23 0.12
CA THR A 157 8.37 -8.75 -0.77
C THR A 157 8.91 -9.50 -1.98
N LEU A 158 10.20 -9.36 -2.29
CA LEU A 158 10.83 -9.89 -3.50
C LEU A 158 10.73 -11.41 -3.63
N PRO A 159 10.94 -12.23 -2.57
CA PRO A 159 10.75 -13.68 -2.66
C PRO A 159 9.32 -14.07 -3.04
N PHE A 160 8.33 -13.31 -2.57
CA PHE A 160 6.92 -13.56 -2.86
C PHE A 160 6.57 -13.15 -4.28
N ILE A 161 7.05 -11.98 -4.74
CA ILE A 161 6.84 -11.55 -6.13
C ILE A 161 7.52 -12.53 -7.09
N PHE A 162 8.75 -12.97 -6.78
CA PHE A 162 9.43 -14.01 -7.55
C PHE A 162 8.60 -15.29 -7.62
N TYR A 163 8.15 -15.81 -6.47
CA TYR A 163 7.28 -16.99 -6.42
C TYR A 163 6.01 -16.81 -7.27
N PHE A 164 5.33 -15.67 -7.15
CA PHE A 164 4.12 -15.37 -7.94
C PHE A 164 4.39 -15.33 -9.44
N THR A 165 5.53 -14.76 -9.87
CA THR A 165 5.91 -14.74 -11.29
C THR A 165 6.16 -16.13 -11.84
N LEU A 166 6.80 -17.02 -11.07
CA LEU A 166 7.12 -18.38 -11.52
C LEU A 166 5.89 -19.28 -11.57
N VAL A 167 5.00 -19.18 -10.58
CA VAL A 167 3.74 -19.95 -10.56
C VAL A 167 2.84 -19.58 -11.74
N SER A 168 2.87 -18.32 -12.19
CA SER A 168 2.03 -17.87 -13.31
C SER A 168 2.62 -18.09 -14.70
N SER A 169 3.95 -18.02 -14.88
CA SER A 169 4.58 -18.04 -16.22
C SER A 169 5.18 -19.38 -16.64
N SER A 170 5.14 -20.40 -15.78
CA SER A 170 5.89 -21.66 -15.83
C SER A 170 7.32 -21.58 -15.25
N PHE A 171 7.70 -22.63 -14.52
CA PHE A 171 8.98 -22.74 -13.82
C PHE A 171 10.10 -23.08 -14.81
N SER A 172 10.59 -22.09 -15.56
CA SER A 172 11.69 -22.25 -16.52
C SER A 172 12.95 -21.52 -16.05
N PHE A 173 14.13 -22.07 -16.37
CA PHE A 173 15.41 -21.41 -16.07
C PHE A 173 15.50 -20.01 -16.71
N ARG A 174 14.91 -19.86 -17.90
CA ARG A 174 14.80 -18.57 -18.61
C ARG A 174 14.01 -17.55 -17.78
N SER A 175 12.85 -17.92 -17.24
CA SER A 175 12.03 -17.04 -16.39
C SER A 175 12.78 -16.60 -15.14
N ILE A 176 13.53 -17.52 -14.52
CA ILE A 176 14.37 -17.23 -13.35
C ILE A 176 15.46 -16.23 -13.70
N ALA A 177 16.25 -16.50 -14.76
CA ALA A 177 17.32 -15.62 -15.19
C ALA A 177 16.81 -14.23 -15.56
N LEU A 178 15.66 -14.15 -16.24
CA LEU A 178 15.04 -12.90 -16.65
C LEU A 178 14.55 -12.09 -15.44
N PHE A 179 13.97 -12.73 -14.42
CA PHE A 179 13.59 -12.05 -13.18
C PHE A 179 14.81 -11.59 -12.37
N MET A 180 15.82 -12.44 -12.21
CA MET A 180 17.03 -12.07 -11.44
C MET A 180 17.76 -10.91 -12.11
N THR A 181 17.94 -10.96 -13.44
CA THR A 181 18.57 -9.86 -14.19
C THR A 181 17.77 -8.57 -14.07
N SER A 182 16.43 -8.64 -14.11
CA SER A 182 15.59 -7.44 -13.96
C SER A 182 15.65 -6.83 -12.57
N VAL A 183 15.81 -7.64 -11.51
CA VAL A 183 16.05 -7.18 -10.14
C VAL A 183 17.42 -6.53 -9.99
N PHE A 184 18.48 -7.17 -10.50
CA PHE A 184 19.86 -6.66 -10.32
C PHE A 184 20.12 -5.36 -11.07
N LEU A 185 19.47 -5.16 -12.22
CA LEU A 185 19.78 -4.07 -13.14
C LEU A 185 19.58 -2.67 -12.52
N PRO A 186 18.45 -2.34 -11.85
CA PRO A 186 18.30 -1.07 -11.13
C PRO A 186 19.38 -0.81 -10.07
N PHE A 187 19.76 -1.83 -9.30
CA PHE A 187 20.81 -1.72 -8.31
C PHE A 187 22.17 -1.46 -8.96
N LEU A 188 22.52 -2.20 -10.01
CA LEU A 188 23.76 -2.02 -10.74
C LEU A 188 23.88 -0.60 -11.28
N PHE A 189 22.82 -0.08 -11.92
CA PHE A 189 22.80 1.30 -12.41
C PHE A 189 22.95 2.33 -11.29
N LEU A 190 22.26 2.15 -10.16
CA LEU A 190 22.39 3.07 -9.03
C LEU A 190 23.80 3.04 -8.42
N PHE A 191 24.37 1.87 -8.17
CA PHE A 191 25.72 1.76 -7.60
C PHE A 191 26.78 2.28 -8.57
N ALA A 192 26.65 2.03 -9.87
CA ALA A 192 27.53 2.61 -10.88
C ALA A 192 27.43 4.14 -10.89
N LEU A 193 26.21 4.68 -10.81
CA LEU A 193 25.99 6.12 -10.72
C LEU A 193 26.62 6.72 -9.46
N ARG A 194 26.43 6.08 -8.30
CA ARG A 194 27.03 6.48 -7.03
C ARG A 194 28.55 6.52 -7.11
N TYR A 195 29.14 5.47 -7.67
CA TYR A 195 30.58 5.37 -7.83
C TYR A 195 31.13 6.46 -8.74
N ILE A 196 30.50 6.72 -9.89
CA ILE A 196 31.01 7.67 -10.89
C ILE A 196 30.77 9.14 -10.48
N VAL A 197 29.61 9.45 -9.92
CA VAL A 197 29.16 10.84 -9.71
C VAL A 197 29.45 11.34 -8.30
N PHE A 198 29.28 10.48 -7.29
CA PHE A 198 29.32 10.87 -5.89
C PHE A 198 30.51 10.28 -5.12
N ASP A 199 31.22 9.30 -5.71
CA ASP A 199 32.34 8.57 -5.09
C ASP A 199 31.99 7.97 -3.70
N ASP A 200 30.71 7.68 -3.47
CA ASP A 200 30.15 7.29 -2.16
C ASP A 200 29.50 5.89 -2.19
N ALA A 201 29.72 5.10 -3.24
CA ALA A 201 29.00 3.84 -3.46
C ALA A 201 29.06 2.85 -2.28
N LEU A 202 30.21 2.77 -1.60
CA LEU A 202 30.39 1.88 -0.44
C LEU A 202 29.64 2.39 0.79
N LEU A 203 29.72 3.70 1.06
CA LEU A 203 28.96 4.35 2.14
C LEU A 203 27.44 4.24 1.89
N PHE A 204 27.01 4.42 0.65
CA PHE A 204 25.61 4.22 0.27
C PHE A 204 25.16 2.78 0.51
N ALA A 205 26.00 1.78 0.19
CA ALA A 205 25.69 0.37 0.46
C ALA A 205 25.52 0.09 1.96
N GLU A 206 26.40 0.67 2.80
CA GLU A 206 26.33 0.55 4.25
C GLU A 206 25.04 1.18 4.79
N LEU A 207 24.72 2.42 4.41
CA LEU A 207 23.48 3.09 4.80
C LEU A 207 22.23 2.31 4.35
N PHE A 208 22.26 1.73 3.15
CA PHE A 208 21.16 0.94 2.62
C PHE A 208 20.95 -0.35 3.41
N LYS A 209 22.05 -1.03 3.74
CA LYS A 209 22.04 -2.23 4.58
C LYS A 209 21.51 -1.90 5.98
N ASP A 210 21.98 -0.81 6.58
CA ASP A 210 21.57 -0.41 7.93
C ASP A 210 20.07 -0.08 7.98
N HIS A 211 19.54 0.61 6.96
CA HIS A 211 18.09 0.84 6.85
C HIS A 211 17.28 -0.41 6.53
N LEU A 212 17.85 -1.40 5.84
CA LEU A 212 17.16 -2.66 5.55
C LEU A 212 17.10 -3.56 6.80
N LEU A 213 18.16 -3.55 7.60
CA LEU A 213 18.34 -4.37 8.79
C LEU A 213 17.98 -3.65 10.09
N SER A 214 17.49 -2.40 10.01
CA SER A 214 17.00 -1.64 11.17
C SER A 214 15.75 -2.30 11.72
N ALA A 215 15.93 -3.35 12.51
CA ALA A 215 14.90 -4.04 13.26
C ALA A 215 14.93 -3.54 14.70
N SER A 216 13.81 -3.03 15.19
CA SER A 216 13.63 -2.74 16.61
C SER A 216 12.77 -3.81 17.27
N SER A 217 12.65 -3.74 18.60
CA SER A 217 11.77 -4.67 19.32
C SER A 217 10.33 -4.49 18.82
N PRO A 218 9.61 -5.59 18.55
CA PRO A 218 8.29 -5.48 17.94
C PRO A 218 7.34 -4.75 18.86
N THR A 219 6.91 -3.57 18.44
CA THR A 219 6.00 -2.70 19.20
C THR A 219 5.01 -2.05 18.26
N ILE A 220 3.79 -1.85 18.74
CA ILE A 220 2.75 -1.11 18.03
C ILE A 220 2.68 0.26 18.68
N LYS A 221 2.84 1.33 17.90
CA LYS A 221 2.67 2.69 18.42
C LYS A 221 1.19 2.89 18.74
N ILE A 222 0.89 3.05 20.02
CA ILE A 222 -0.46 3.31 20.55
C ILE A 222 -0.35 4.60 21.33
N GLU A 223 -0.85 5.69 20.73
CA GLU A 223 -0.78 7.03 21.33
C GLU A 223 -2.07 7.32 22.12
N SER A 224 -3.21 6.79 21.67
CA SER A 224 -4.49 6.94 22.35
C SER A 224 -5.26 5.62 22.52
N VAL A 225 -6.26 5.64 23.41
CA VAL A 225 -7.24 4.55 23.55
C VAL A 225 -8.03 4.36 22.24
N ALA A 226 -8.29 5.45 21.50
CA ALA A 226 -8.95 5.36 20.21
C ALA A 226 -8.10 4.58 19.19
N ASP A 227 -6.78 4.79 19.19
CA ASP A 227 -5.86 4.08 18.30
C ASP A 227 -5.77 2.60 18.65
N LEU A 228 -5.79 2.26 19.95
CA LEU A 228 -5.88 0.86 20.39
C LEU A 228 -7.11 0.17 19.79
N PHE A 229 -8.30 0.78 19.92
CA PHE A 229 -9.53 0.23 19.38
C PHE A 229 -9.51 0.18 17.85
N LEU A 230 -8.95 1.19 17.18
CA LEU A 230 -8.80 1.21 15.73
C LEU A 230 -7.90 0.07 15.25
N VAL A 231 -6.75 -0.15 15.89
CA VAL A 231 -5.82 -1.23 15.56
C VAL A 231 -6.48 -2.60 15.78
N LEU A 232 -7.08 -2.83 16.95
CA LEU A 232 -7.76 -4.10 17.25
C LEU A 232 -8.90 -4.39 16.28
N PHE A 233 -9.71 -3.37 15.97
CA PHE A 233 -10.81 -3.53 15.02
C PHE A 233 -10.31 -3.75 13.59
N SER A 234 -9.24 -3.07 13.19
CA SER A 234 -8.60 -3.28 11.87
C SER A 234 -8.05 -4.69 11.73
N PHE A 235 -7.41 -5.24 12.77
CA PHE A 235 -6.98 -6.65 12.78
C PHE A 235 -8.16 -7.61 12.72
N TYR A 236 -9.21 -7.38 13.51
CA TYR A 236 -10.44 -8.18 13.46
C TYR A 236 -11.06 -8.18 12.06
N LEU A 237 -11.18 -7.00 11.45
CA LEU A 237 -11.77 -6.83 10.13
C LEU A 237 -10.91 -7.49 9.04
N ALA A 238 -9.59 -7.33 9.10
CA ALA A 238 -8.65 -7.99 8.18
C ALA A 238 -8.75 -9.51 8.30
N TYR A 239 -8.75 -10.05 9.53
CA TYR A 239 -8.93 -11.48 9.77
C TYR A 239 -10.26 -12.00 9.18
N ARG A 240 -11.38 -11.30 9.45
CA ARG A 240 -12.68 -11.68 8.88
C ARG A 240 -12.73 -11.60 7.37
N ALA A 241 -12.18 -10.55 6.79
CA ALA A 241 -12.14 -10.36 5.34
C ALA A 241 -11.34 -11.47 4.67
N VAL A 242 -10.13 -11.75 5.17
CA VAL A 242 -9.27 -12.83 4.67
C VAL A 242 -9.93 -14.20 4.86
N SER A 243 -10.45 -14.50 6.05
CA SER A 243 -11.10 -15.79 6.34
C SER A 243 -12.30 -16.05 5.41
N ASN A 244 -13.15 -15.04 5.18
CA ASN A 244 -14.30 -15.14 4.27
C ASN A 244 -13.86 -15.38 2.82
N LEU A 245 -12.86 -14.62 2.34
CA LEU A 245 -12.35 -14.76 0.98
C LEU A 245 -11.67 -16.12 0.77
N LEU A 246 -10.86 -16.58 1.73
CA LEU A 246 -10.21 -17.90 1.69
C LEU A 246 -11.24 -19.03 1.66
N GLY A 247 -12.29 -18.96 2.48
CA GLY A 247 -13.38 -19.95 2.51
C GLY A 247 -14.18 -20.03 1.20
N ARG A 248 -14.06 -19.03 0.33
CA ARG A 248 -14.78 -18.95 -0.96
C ARG A 248 -13.86 -19.00 -2.17
N LEU A 249 -12.56 -19.26 -2.00
CA LEU A 249 -11.58 -19.28 -3.09
C LEU A 249 -11.98 -20.20 -4.26
N SER A 250 -12.60 -21.34 -3.96
CA SER A 250 -13.05 -22.31 -4.95
C SER A 250 -14.18 -21.80 -5.86
N THR A 251 -14.90 -20.76 -5.45
CA THR A 251 -16.02 -20.18 -6.22
C THR A 251 -15.60 -19.00 -7.11
N PHE A 252 -14.41 -18.45 -6.89
CA PHE A 252 -13.91 -17.34 -7.70
C PHE A 252 -13.40 -17.81 -9.05
N LYS A 253 -13.46 -16.92 -10.05
CA LYS A 253 -12.66 -17.08 -11.28
C LYS A 253 -11.18 -17.17 -10.89
N ILE A 254 -10.44 -18.05 -11.58
CA ILE A 254 -9.02 -18.35 -11.30
C ILE A 254 -8.19 -17.06 -11.15
N THR A 255 -8.38 -16.10 -12.05
CA THR A 255 -7.65 -14.82 -12.02
C THR A 255 -7.95 -13.98 -10.78
N ASN A 256 -9.20 -13.94 -10.32
CA ASN A 256 -9.59 -13.23 -9.09
C ASN A 256 -8.99 -13.94 -7.86
N ALA A 257 -9.08 -15.27 -7.81
CA ALA A 257 -8.51 -16.07 -6.72
C ALA A 257 -7.00 -15.87 -6.58
N ILE A 258 -6.28 -15.88 -7.71
CA ILE A 258 -4.83 -15.60 -7.76
C ILE A 258 -4.54 -14.18 -7.25
N THR A 259 -5.30 -13.19 -7.71
CA THR A 259 -5.10 -11.79 -7.33
C THR A 259 -5.32 -11.57 -5.83
N ILE A 260 -6.41 -12.10 -5.27
CA ILE A 260 -6.74 -12.01 -3.83
C ILE A 260 -5.66 -12.70 -2.99
N THR A 261 -5.22 -13.89 -3.40
CA THR A 261 -4.18 -14.64 -2.67
C THR A 261 -2.87 -13.85 -2.60
N ARG A 262 -2.47 -13.21 -3.72
CA ARG A 262 -1.26 -12.40 -3.79
C ARG A 262 -1.33 -11.17 -2.88
N PHE A 263 -2.44 -10.44 -2.94
CA PHE A 263 -2.64 -9.30 -2.04
C PHE A 263 -2.70 -9.72 -0.57
N THR A 264 -3.26 -10.90 -0.26
CA THR A 264 -3.28 -11.44 1.12
C THR A 264 -1.87 -11.72 1.63
N VAL A 265 -1.01 -12.37 0.84
CA VAL A 265 0.37 -12.62 1.23
C VAL A 265 1.14 -11.30 1.39
N VAL A 266 0.98 -10.35 0.46
CA VAL A 266 1.60 -9.02 0.56
C VAL A 266 1.13 -8.27 1.81
N LEU A 267 -0.16 -8.37 2.17
CA LEU A 267 -0.69 -7.81 3.42
C LEU A 267 0.03 -8.37 4.64
N VAL A 268 0.16 -9.70 4.72
CA VAL A 268 0.82 -10.38 5.84
C VAL A 268 2.28 -9.94 5.95
N VAL A 269 3.01 -9.88 4.83
CA VAL A 269 4.41 -9.43 4.82
C VAL A 269 4.52 -8.00 5.33
N PHE A 270 3.69 -7.07 4.85
CA PHE A 270 3.74 -5.70 5.33
C PHE A 270 3.29 -5.54 6.79
N LEU A 271 2.34 -6.35 7.26
CA LEU A 271 1.96 -6.35 8.68
C LEU A 271 3.12 -6.82 9.57
N VAL A 272 3.84 -7.87 9.17
CA VAL A 272 5.04 -8.35 9.88
C VAL A 272 6.14 -7.29 9.88
N LEU A 273 6.37 -6.61 8.75
CA LEU A 273 7.36 -5.54 8.68
C LEU A 273 6.97 -4.33 9.53
N ALA A 274 5.68 -3.97 9.54
CA ALA A 274 5.17 -2.86 10.34
C ALA A 274 5.25 -3.15 11.85
N THR A 275 5.10 -4.39 12.29
CA THR A 275 5.24 -4.75 13.72
C THR A 275 6.69 -4.81 14.17
N ILE A 276 7.62 -5.24 13.32
CA ILE A 276 9.06 -5.32 13.65
C ILE A 276 9.71 -3.92 13.62
N ASN A 277 9.20 -3.00 12.79
CA ASN A 277 9.75 -1.65 12.62
C ASN A 277 8.74 -0.55 13.00
N PRO A 278 8.49 -0.31 14.30
CA PRO A 278 7.60 0.74 14.81
C PRO A 278 7.85 2.13 14.22
N ASP A 279 9.10 2.52 13.99
CA ASP A 279 9.45 3.84 13.46
C ASP A 279 9.05 4.06 12.00
N LEU A 280 8.68 2.98 11.33
CA LEU A 280 8.30 2.97 9.94
C LEU A 280 6.79 2.78 9.73
N GLN A 281 6.01 2.61 10.80
CA GLN A 281 4.57 2.31 10.76
C GLN A 281 3.79 3.33 9.91
N ASP A 282 4.03 4.64 10.08
CA ASP A 282 3.39 5.69 9.28
C ASP A 282 3.77 5.59 7.79
N GLY A 283 5.03 5.26 7.51
CA GLY A 283 5.54 5.07 6.15
C GLY A 283 4.90 3.86 5.48
N PHE A 284 4.69 2.77 6.22
CA PHE A 284 4.07 1.56 5.71
C PHE A 284 2.58 1.73 5.36
N MET A 285 1.88 2.74 5.89
CA MET A 285 0.44 2.91 5.61
C MET A 285 0.13 3.00 4.11
N TYR A 286 0.97 3.66 3.30
CA TYR A 286 0.82 3.68 1.85
C TYR A 286 0.88 2.29 1.21
N LEU A 287 1.82 1.46 1.67
CA LEU A 287 2.04 0.12 1.15
C LEU A 287 1.03 -0.89 1.69
N LEU A 288 0.58 -0.73 2.94
CA LEU A 288 -0.47 -1.52 3.59
C LEU A 288 -1.86 -1.21 3.05
N ALA A 289 -2.12 0.05 2.69
CA ALA A 289 -3.41 0.47 2.13
C ALA A 289 -3.73 -0.25 0.83
N ILE A 290 -2.72 -0.56 0.02
CA ILE A 290 -2.88 -1.26 -1.26
C ILE A 290 -3.58 -2.62 -1.06
N PRO A 291 -2.97 -3.63 -0.42
CA PRO A 291 -3.61 -4.93 -0.28
C PRO A 291 -4.87 -4.86 0.59
N SER A 292 -4.90 -3.99 1.60
CA SER A 292 -6.07 -3.80 2.47
C SER A 292 -7.30 -3.34 1.69
N ALA A 293 -7.14 -2.35 0.80
CA ALA A 293 -8.23 -1.86 -0.03
C ALA A 293 -8.77 -2.95 -0.96
N PHE A 294 -7.89 -3.73 -1.59
CA PHE A 294 -8.29 -4.84 -2.47
C PHE A 294 -9.08 -5.91 -1.71
N ILE A 295 -8.59 -6.34 -0.55
CA ILE A 295 -9.24 -7.36 0.28
C ILE A 295 -10.58 -6.85 0.82
N LEU A 296 -10.64 -5.62 1.34
CA LEU A 296 -11.87 -5.05 1.87
C LEU A 296 -12.92 -4.80 0.76
N ASN A 297 -12.49 -4.29 -0.39
CA ASN A 297 -13.40 -4.09 -1.51
C ASN A 297 -14.02 -5.42 -1.96
N GLU A 298 -13.23 -6.49 -2.01
CA GLU A 298 -13.73 -7.80 -2.41
C GLU A 298 -14.60 -8.48 -1.34
N TYR A 299 -14.27 -8.25 -0.07
CA TYR A 299 -15.11 -8.67 1.05
C TYR A 299 -16.50 -8.00 1.02
N LEU A 300 -16.56 -6.74 0.61
CA LEU A 300 -17.79 -5.94 0.52
C LEU A 300 -18.56 -6.18 -0.79
N SER A 301 -17.86 -6.43 -1.91
CA SER A 301 -18.47 -6.58 -3.24
C SER A 301 -19.32 -7.84 -3.34
N ASN A 302 -18.83 -8.96 -2.81
CA ASN A 302 -19.45 -10.29 -2.92
C ASN A 302 -20.69 -10.51 -2.03
N SER A 303 -21.09 -9.46 -1.33
CA SER A 303 -22.12 -9.51 -0.30
C SER A 303 -22.62 -8.10 -0.04
N ARG A 304 -22.82 -7.35 -1.13
CA ARG A 304 -23.31 -5.98 -1.04
C ARG A 304 -24.58 -5.90 -0.22
N ASP A 305 -25.40 -6.95 -0.16
CA ASP A 305 -26.65 -7.02 0.61
C ASP A 305 -26.50 -7.52 2.06
N ASP A 306 -25.31 -7.93 2.47
CA ASP A 306 -25.07 -8.36 3.85
C ASP A 306 -24.94 -7.14 4.77
N LYS A 307 -25.97 -6.95 5.60
CA LYS A 307 -26.05 -5.87 6.58
C LYS A 307 -24.86 -5.88 7.55
N ILE A 308 -24.35 -7.06 7.92
CA ILE A 308 -23.27 -7.19 8.92
C ILE A 308 -22.00 -6.51 8.39
N LYS A 309 -21.63 -6.79 7.14
CA LYS A 309 -20.41 -6.24 6.54
C LYS A 309 -20.44 -4.72 6.37
N ARG A 310 -21.62 -4.17 6.09
CA ARG A 310 -21.81 -2.71 6.01
C ARG A 310 -21.67 -2.05 7.39
N VAL A 311 -22.17 -2.71 8.44
CA VAL A 311 -21.99 -2.25 9.83
C VAL A 311 -20.53 -2.34 10.24
N GLU A 312 -19.83 -3.42 9.89
CA GLU A 312 -18.38 -3.56 10.13
C GLU A 312 -17.59 -2.41 9.49
N LEU A 313 -17.90 -2.06 8.23
CA LEU A 313 -17.29 -0.91 7.56
C LEU A 313 -17.65 0.42 8.24
N LEU A 314 -18.90 0.62 8.66
CA LEU A 314 -19.31 1.83 9.37
C LEU A 314 -18.52 2.00 10.67
N ILE A 315 -18.35 0.92 11.45
CA ILE A 315 -17.58 0.94 12.70
C ILE A 315 -16.13 1.34 12.41
N LEU A 316 -15.51 0.80 11.35
CA LEU A 316 -14.16 1.20 10.94
C LEU A 316 -14.09 2.71 10.67
N LEU A 317 -15.03 3.26 9.88
CA LEU A 317 -15.05 4.68 9.56
C LEU A 317 -15.29 5.56 10.80
N ILE A 318 -16.13 5.11 11.74
CA ILE A 318 -16.31 5.82 13.02
C ILE A 318 -15.00 5.81 13.82
N LEU A 319 -14.32 4.68 13.94
CA LEU A 319 -13.05 4.59 14.67
C LEU A 319 -11.96 5.45 14.05
N ILE A 320 -11.86 5.48 12.71
CA ILE A 320 -10.94 6.40 12.00
C ILE A 320 -11.29 7.86 12.32
N SER A 321 -12.58 8.21 12.34
CA SER A 321 -13.00 9.57 12.69
C SER A 321 -12.72 9.92 14.14
N VAL A 322 -12.91 9.00 15.08
CA VAL A 322 -12.64 9.24 16.51
C VAL A 322 -11.14 9.39 16.75
N SER A 323 -10.32 8.50 16.19
CA SER A 323 -8.85 8.63 16.20
C SER A 323 -8.44 9.97 15.61
N ARG A 324 -9.01 10.36 14.45
CA ARG A 324 -8.71 11.65 13.83
C ARG A 324 -9.10 12.86 14.69
N ILE A 325 -10.27 12.83 15.32
CA ILE A 325 -10.73 13.92 16.20
C ILE A 325 -9.81 14.02 17.43
N SER A 326 -9.31 12.90 17.94
CA SER A 326 -8.41 12.90 19.11
C SER A 326 -7.11 13.66 18.86
N GLU A 327 -6.66 13.74 17.61
CA GLU A 327 -5.45 14.51 17.25
C GLU A 327 -5.66 16.03 17.22
N PHE A 328 -6.91 16.51 17.26
CA PHE A 328 -7.23 17.93 17.37
C PHE A 328 -7.37 18.41 18.82
N LEU A 329 -7.38 17.49 19.79
CA LEU A 329 -7.58 17.76 21.22
C LEU A 329 -6.24 17.79 21.96
#